data_AF-A0A7W9XFG3-F1
#
_entry.id   AF-A0A7W9XFG3-F1
#
_cell.length_a   1.000
_cell.length_b   1.000
_cell.length_c   1.000
_cell.angle_alpha   90.00
_cell.angle_beta   90.00
_cell.angle_gamma   90.00
#
_symmetry.space_group_name_H-M   'P 1'
#
loop_
_entity.id
_entity.type
_entity.pdbx_description
1 polymer ?
#
loop_
_entity_poly.entity_id
_entity_poly.type
_entity_poly.pdbx_seq_one_letter_code
_entity_poly.pdbx_strand_id
1 'polypeptide(L)'
;MPGHISDKYYLSDFIENFRKNLKSKVEELEITEQTNTSQIAERLIKQYTIHPLELGEPSPSKPKEMHLDRTNHWGETYKQKVFEVKVEIPFEGNSDLFHCKPSTSTIIYFSNKFQINPLSVSFWVILDELDADKYQAEVNKFKVDLSANIGQINSEVSRYNNQLEATINSLLENRGSVVSQKFDFMEKIGLKVNPKSDDYMIPSPVVKKRIPVPVSETQSNVERKIVPILQDKVYEDIKQVIYNVGKAVERKPSLYLKKHEEDLRDIFLLFLETRYDSTTGVGEAFNKIGKTDILLKYAKDGSNLFVAECKFWKGQKKMLEAIDQLLGYLTHRDSKTAIMVFVDQKDFSAVIDTVRDEVVKHPNFVKYLKDTYSSSISYQFSLPDDSKSMIQIEFMFFHFPPIS
;
A
#
# COMPACT_ATOMS: atom_id res chain seq x y z
N MET A 1 -31.43 -15.65 -13.86
CA MET A 1 -31.25 -15.93 -15.30
C MET A 1 -30.12 -16.93 -15.44
N PRO A 2 -30.14 -17.84 -16.43
CA PRO A 2 -28.98 -18.64 -16.77
C PRO A 2 -27.78 -17.70 -16.97
N GLY A 3 -26.69 -17.98 -16.28
CA GLY A 3 -25.50 -17.14 -16.30
C GLY A 3 -24.57 -17.53 -17.45
N HIS A 4 -23.84 -16.56 -17.96
CA HIS A 4 -22.78 -16.77 -18.93
C HIS A 4 -21.41 -16.71 -18.23
N ILE A 5 -20.54 -17.67 -18.49
CA ILE A 5 -19.10 -17.63 -18.16
C ILE A 5 -18.37 -17.29 -19.46
N SER A 6 -17.27 -16.54 -19.38
CA SER A 6 -16.43 -16.15 -20.53
C SER A 6 -17.02 -15.15 -21.55
N ASP A 7 -18.06 -14.37 -21.21
CA ASP A 7 -18.68 -13.42 -22.17
C ASP A 7 -18.41 -11.92 -21.87
N LYS A 8 -17.59 -11.61 -20.86
CA LYS A 8 -17.40 -10.22 -20.44
C LYS A 8 -16.26 -9.51 -21.17
N TYR A 9 -15.15 -10.21 -21.40
CA TYR A 9 -13.93 -9.65 -22.01
C TYR A 9 -13.23 -10.68 -22.90
N TYR A 10 -12.55 -10.26 -23.97
CA TYR A 10 -11.61 -11.14 -24.66
C TYR A 10 -10.36 -11.34 -23.79
N LEU A 11 -9.86 -12.58 -23.72
CA LEU A 11 -8.63 -12.92 -22.99
C LEU A 11 -7.42 -12.15 -23.54
N SER A 12 -7.40 -11.90 -24.85
CA SER A 12 -6.39 -11.06 -25.49
C SER A 12 -6.36 -9.65 -24.88
N ASP A 13 -7.51 -9.01 -24.70
CA ASP A 13 -7.58 -7.66 -24.15
C ASP A 13 -7.17 -7.63 -22.67
N PHE A 14 -7.54 -8.67 -21.92
CA PHE A 14 -7.08 -8.85 -20.54
C PHE A 14 -5.54 -8.94 -20.47
N ILE A 15 -4.92 -9.79 -21.28
CA ILE A 15 -3.46 -9.96 -21.33
C ILE A 15 -2.79 -8.66 -21.83
N GLU A 16 -3.36 -7.99 -22.83
CA GLU A 16 -2.84 -6.73 -23.35
C GLU A 16 -2.87 -5.61 -22.29
N ASN A 17 -3.88 -5.58 -21.42
CA ASN A 17 -3.89 -4.63 -20.30
C ASN A 17 -2.74 -4.90 -19.31
N PHE A 18 -2.43 -6.17 -19.01
CA PHE A 18 -1.24 -6.52 -18.22
C PHE A 18 0.04 -6.05 -18.91
N ARG A 19 0.18 -6.28 -20.23
CA ARG A 19 1.34 -5.81 -21.02
C ARG A 19 1.49 -4.28 -20.99
N LYS A 20 0.40 -3.54 -21.21
CA LYS A 20 0.38 -2.07 -21.18
C LYS A 20 0.78 -1.55 -19.80
N ASN A 21 0.21 -2.11 -18.74
CA ASN A 21 0.52 -1.72 -17.37
C ASN A 21 1.97 -2.02 -17.02
N LEU A 22 2.52 -3.16 -17.45
CA LEU A 22 3.94 -3.49 -17.28
C LEU A 22 4.83 -2.48 -18.00
N LYS A 23 4.54 -2.19 -19.27
CA LYS A 23 5.32 -1.25 -20.07
C LYS A 23 5.34 0.14 -19.43
N SER A 24 4.16 0.67 -19.09
CA SER A 24 4.04 1.96 -18.40
C SER A 24 4.81 1.98 -17.08
N LYS A 25 4.80 0.88 -16.32
CA LYS A 25 5.55 0.77 -15.08
C LYS A 25 7.06 0.83 -15.27
N VAL A 26 7.57 0.22 -16.34
CA VAL A 26 8.99 0.25 -16.69
C VAL A 26 9.40 1.63 -17.21
N GLU A 27 8.54 2.30 -17.99
CA GLU A 27 8.80 3.66 -18.49
C GLU A 27 9.01 4.68 -17.35
N GLU A 28 8.36 4.48 -16.20
CA GLU A 28 8.52 5.32 -15.00
C GLU A 28 9.85 5.08 -14.25
N LEU A 29 10.63 4.04 -14.60
CA LEU A 29 11.89 3.75 -13.94
C LEU A 29 13.02 4.64 -14.49
N GLU A 30 13.91 5.13 -13.63
CA GLU A 30 15.18 5.75 -14.04
C GLU A 30 16.29 4.73 -13.78
N ILE A 31 16.57 3.89 -14.79
CA ILE A 31 17.55 2.82 -14.71
C ILE A 31 18.94 3.40 -14.98
N THR A 32 19.80 3.36 -13.96
CA THR A 32 21.21 3.78 -14.00
C THR A 32 22.14 2.57 -13.89
N GLU A 33 23.45 2.78 -14.05
CA GLU A 33 24.47 1.71 -13.91
C GLU A 33 24.47 1.02 -12.53
N GLN A 34 23.98 1.69 -11.48
CA GLN A 34 23.90 1.12 -10.12
C GLN A 34 22.56 0.41 -9.85
N THR A 35 21.61 0.51 -10.79
CA THR A 35 20.28 -0.06 -10.61
C THR A 35 20.36 -1.59 -10.73
N ASN A 36 19.93 -2.30 -9.69
CA ASN A 36 19.84 -3.76 -9.73
C ASN A 36 18.63 -4.21 -10.57
N THR A 37 18.83 -4.31 -11.88
CA THR A 37 17.80 -4.71 -12.85
C THR A 37 17.28 -6.11 -12.62
N SER A 38 18.12 -7.04 -12.14
CA SER A 38 17.72 -8.41 -11.79
C SER A 38 16.68 -8.44 -10.68
N GLN A 39 16.88 -7.67 -9.60
CA GLN A 39 15.91 -7.59 -8.50
C GLN A 39 14.59 -6.93 -8.93
N ILE A 40 14.67 -5.94 -9.82
CA ILE A 40 13.48 -5.31 -10.41
C ILE A 40 12.74 -6.31 -11.29
N ALA A 41 13.45 -7.07 -12.12
CA ALA A 41 12.88 -8.09 -12.99
C ALA A 41 12.16 -9.17 -12.17
N GLU A 42 12.78 -9.72 -11.13
CA GLU A 42 12.16 -10.69 -10.22
C GLU A 42 10.85 -10.17 -9.62
N ARG A 43 10.85 -8.92 -9.15
CA ARG A 43 9.64 -8.29 -8.59
C ARG A 43 8.55 -8.12 -9.64
N LEU A 44 8.90 -7.68 -10.85
CA LEU A 44 7.95 -7.48 -11.95
C LEU A 44 7.40 -8.82 -12.45
N ILE A 45 8.23 -9.86 -12.57
CA ILE A 45 7.79 -11.22 -12.92
C ILE A 45 6.74 -11.68 -11.91
N LYS A 46 7.04 -11.59 -10.61
CA LYS A 46 6.09 -11.99 -9.57
C LYS A 46 4.79 -11.20 -9.60
N GLN A 47 4.85 -9.91 -9.93
CA GLN A 47 3.68 -9.04 -9.94
C GLN A 47 2.79 -9.25 -11.19
N TYR A 48 3.39 -9.52 -12.34
CA TYR A 48 2.67 -9.57 -13.63
C TYR A 48 2.46 -11.00 -14.15
N THR A 49 2.91 -12.03 -13.42
CA THR A 49 2.55 -13.42 -13.72
C THR A 49 1.04 -13.60 -13.52
N ILE A 50 0.35 -14.11 -14.54
CA ILE A 50 -1.07 -14.44 -14.45
C ILE A 50 -1.19 -15.89 -14.01
N HIS A 51 -1.79 -16.15 -12.84
CA HIS A 51 -1.93 -17.52 -12.35
C HIS A 51 -3.07 -18.25 -13.10
N PRO A 52 -2.78 -19.38 -13.77
CA PRO A 52 -3.78 -20.16 -14.52
C PRO A 52 -4.82 -20.78 -13.57
N LEU A 53 -5.99 -21.12 -14.10
CA LEU A 53 -7.09 -21.71 -13.34
C LEU A 53 -6.89 -23.22 -13.14
N GLU A 54 -6.97 -23.69 -11.91
CA GLU A 54 -7.00 -25.11 -11.59
C GLU A 54 -8.21 -25.42 -10.72
N LEU A 55 -9.13 -26.25 -11.21
CA LEU A 55 -10.34 -26.61 -10.47
C LEU A 55 -10.06 -27.76 -9.50
N GLY A 56 -10.52 -27.61 -8.26
CA GLY A 56 -10.54 -28.68 -7.28
C GLY A 56 -11.81 -29.54 -7.36
N GLU A 57 -12.01 -30.36 -6.33
CA GLU A 57 -13.14 -31.28 -6.27
C GLU A 57 -14.42 -30.61 -5.70
N PRO A 58 -15.61 -30.92 -6.26
CA PRO A 58 -16.87 -30.36 -5.81
C PRO A 58 -17.23 -30.85 -4.40
N SER A 59 -17.73 -29.94 -3.58
CA SER A 59 -18.19 -30.23 -2.21
C SER A 59 -19.65 -29.83 -2.02
N PRO A 60 -20.54 -30.75 -1.59
CA PRO A 60 -21.95 -30.44 -1.36
C PRO A 60 -22.24 -29.86 0.02
N SER A 61 -23.26 -29.01 0.10
CA SER A 61 -23.97 -28.68 1.34
C SER A 61 -24.98 -29.76 1.71
N LYS A 62 -25.56 -29.67 2.92
CA LYS A 62 -26.77 -30.43 3.26
C LYS A 62 -27.92 -30.00 2.31
N PRO A 63 -28.79 -30.93 1.87
CA PRO A 63 -29.98 -30.59 1.11
C PRO A 63 -30.92 -29.70 1.92
N LYS A 64 -31.48 -28.68 1.28
CA LYS A 64 -32.45 -27.77 1.86
C LYS A 64 -33.79 -27.95 1.17
N GLU A 65 -34.85 -28.18 1.96
CA GLU A 65 -36.20 -28.22 1.42
C GLU A 65 -36.70 -26.81 1.09
N MET A 66 -37.31 -26.63 -0.08
CA MET A 66 -37.94 -25.39 -0.48
C MET A 66 -39.14 -25.64 -1.40
N HIS A 67 -39.92 -24.60 -1.69
CA HIS A 67 -41.00 -24.65 -2.67
C HIS A 67 -40.65 -23.74 -3.85
N LEU A 68 -40.84 -24.25 -5.06
CA LEU A 68 -40.74 -23.47 -6.30
C LEU A 68 -42.11 -23.34 -6.94
N ASP A 69 -42.43 -22.12 -7.39
CA ASP A 69 -43.59 -21.89 -8.23
C ASP A 69 -43.30 -22.45 -9.63
N ARG A 70 -44.09 -23.45 -10.06
CA ARG A 70 -44.06 -23.99 -11.43
C ARG A 70 -45.40 -23.75 -12.09
N THR A 71 -45.39 -23.59 -13.41
CA THR A 71 -46.61 -23.44 -14.21
C THR A 71 -46.84 -24.72 -14.98
N ASN A 72 -48.06 -25.27 -14.89
CA ASN A 72 -48.44 -26.47 -15.65
C ASN A 72 -48.75 -26.13 -17.12
N HIS A 73 -49.01 -27.15 -17.95
CA HIS A 73 -49.34 -26.95 -19.38
C HIS A 73 -50.65 -26.17 -19.60
N TRP A 74 -51.49 -26.07 -18.58
CA TRP A 74 -52.76 -25.32 -18.60
C TRP A 74 -52.61 -23.87 -18.10
N GLY A 75 -51.39 -23.42 -17.77
CA GLY A 75 -51.12 -22.06 -17.34
C GLY A 75 -51.34 -21.78 -15.86
N GLU A 76 -51.66 -22.79 -15.04
CA GLU A 76 -51.87 -22.63 -13.61
C GLU A 76 -50.54 -22.75 -12.85
N THR A 77 -50.30 -21.83 -11.91
CA THR A 77 -49.13 -21.84 -11.04
C THR A 77 -49.40 -22.66 -9.79
N TYR A 78 -48.50 -23.60 -9.47
CA TYR A 78 -48.54 -24.41 -8.26
C TYR A 78 -47.17 -24.43 -7.57
N LYS A 79 -47.19 -24.68 -6.26
CA LYS A 79 -45.97 -24.82 -5.45
C LYS A 79 -45.51 -26.26 -5.41
N GLN A 80 -44.38 -26.56 -6.04
CA GLN A 80 -43.74 -27.87 -5.95
C GLN A 80 -42.68 -27.86 -4.83
N LYS A 81 -42.75 -28.85 -3.94
CA LYS A 81 -41.66 -29.11 -2.98
C LYS A 81 -40.45 -29.66 -3.75
N VAL A 82 -39.29 -29.08 -3.52
CA VAL A 82 -37.99 -29.47 -4.12
C VAL A 82 -36.89 -29.44 -3.07
N PHE A 83 -35.76 -30.07 -3.40
CA PHE A 83 -34.54 -30.08 -2.60
C PHE A 83 -33.46 -29.29 -3.32
N GLU A 84 -32.92 -28.27 -2.67
CA GLU A 84 -31.79 -27.49 -3.18
C GLU A 84 -30.50 -27.93 -2.48
N VAL A 85 -29.48 -28.25 -3.27
CA VAL A 85 -28.13 -28.55 -2.80
C VAL A 85 -27.18 -27.50 -3.35
N LYS A 86 -26.51 -26.76 -2.47
CA LYS A 86 -25.41 -25.88 -2.86
C LYS A 86 -24.16 -26.71 -3.05
N VAL A 87 -23.47 -26.55 -4.17
CA VAL A 87 -22.20 -27.21 -4.44
C VAL A 87 -21.12 -26.15 -4.63
N GLU A 88 -19.97 -26.35 -3.99
CA GLU A 88 -18.82 -25.47 -4.11
C GLU A 88 -17.65 -26.22 -4.75
N ILE A 89 -17.14 -25.67 -5.86
CA ILE A 89 -15.92 -26.14 -6.54
C ILE A 89 -14.81 -25.14 -6.19
N PRO A 90 -13.86 -25.47 -5.31
CA PRO A 90 -12.71 -24.61 -5.06
C PRO A 90 -11.84 -24.52 -6.32
N PHE A 91 -11.08 -23.44 -6.47
CA PHE A 91 -10.09 -23.33 -7.54
C PHE A 91 -8.85 -22.55 -7.09
N GLU A 92 -7.74 -22.79 -7.77
CA GLU A 92 -6.54 -21.96 -7.71
C GLU A 92 -6.43 -21.09 -8.97
N GLY A 93 -5.74 -19.96 -8.88
CA GLY A 93 -5.52 -19.05 -9.99
C GLY A 93 -6.29 -17.73 -9.91
N ASN A 94 -6.25 -16.96 -11.00
CA ASN A 94 -6.93 -15.68 -11.09
C ASN A 94 -8.41 -15.86 -11.47
N SER A 95 -9.33 -15.53 -10.57
CA SER A 95 -10.79 -15.64 -10.77
C SER A 95 -11.32 -14.85 -11.95
N ASP A 96 -10.67 -13.74 -12.32
CA ASP A 96 -11.10 -12.91 -13.45
C ASP A 96 -11.04 -13.68 -14.79
N LEU A 97 -10.22 -14.73 -14.86
CA LEU A 97 -10.09 -15.58 -16.04
C LEU A 97 -11.40 -16.30 -16.39
N PHE A 98 -12.29 -16.58 -15.43
CA PHE A 98 -13.61 -17.12 -15.72
C PHE A 98 -14.49 -16.13 -16.51
N HIS A 99 -14.16 -14.83 -16.50
CA HIS A 99 -14.87 -13.82 -17.28
C HIS A 99 -14.25 -13.58 -18.66
N CYS A 100 -13.14 -14.25 -18.97
CA CYS A 100 -12.40 -14.09 -20.21
C CYS A 100 -12.82 -15.10 -21.27
N LYS A 101 -12.93 -14.62 -22.51
CA LYS A 101 -13.13 -15.41 -23.72
C LYS A 101 -11.78 -15.71 -24.38
N PRO A 102 -11.32 -16.97 -24.44
CA PRO A 102 -10.11 -17.31 -25.19
C PRO A 102 -10.29 -17.08 -26.70
N SER A 103 -9.19 -17.07 -27.45
CA SER A 103 -9.20 -16.87 -28.92
C SER A 103 -10.05 -17.90 -29.67
N THR A 104 -10.11 -19.12 -29.15
CA THR A 104 -11.02 -20.18 -29.56
C THR A 104 -11.84 -20.61 -28.36
N SER A 105 -13.15 -20.46 -28.40
CA SER A 105 -14.04 -20.71 -27.27
C SER A 105 -15.24 -21.57 -27.67
N THR A 106 -15.63 -22.50 -26.81
CA THR A 106 -16.94 -23.14 -26.89
C THR A 106 -17.98 -22.28 -26.17
N ILE A 107 -19.14 -22.08 -26.80
CA ILE A 107 -20.28 -21.40 -26.18
C ILE A 107 -20.93 -22.38 -25.19
N ILE A 108 -21.01 -21.98 -23.93
CA ILE A 108 -21.54 -22.80 -22.83
C ILE A 108 -22.75 -22.11 -22.21
N TYR A 109 -23.81 -22.87 -21.97
CA TYR A 109 -25.03 -22.40 -21.32
C TYR A 109 -25.24 -23.16 -20.01
N PHE A 110 -25.13 -22.46 -18.89
CA PHE A 110 -25.38 -23.08 -17.57
C PHE A 110 -26.88 -23.17 -17.30
N SER A 111 -27.36 -24.40 -17.10
CA SER A 111 -28.72 -24.66 -16.62
C SER A 111 -28.90 -24.23 -15.16
N ASN A 112 -27.86 -24.36 -14.36
CA ASN A 112 -27.88 -24.06 -12.94
C ASN A 112 -27.55 -22.59 -12.70
N LYS A 113 -28.15 -22.01 -11.66
CA LYS A 113 -27.65 -20.76 -11.10
C LYS A 113 -26.24 -21.02 -10.57
N PHE A 114 -25.33 -20.08 -10.76
CA PHE A 114 -24.00 -20.14 -10.20
C PHE A 114 -23.50 -18.74 -9.81
N GLN A 115 -22.45 -18.73 -9.00
CA GLN A 115 -21.75 -17.55 -8.53
C GLN A 115 -20.26 -17.86 -8.48
N ILE A 116 -19.45 -16.95 -9.02
CA ILE A 116 -18.00 -17.02 -8.93
C ILE A 116 -17.59 -16.20 -7.70
N ASN A 117 -16.97 -16.87 -6.74
CA ASN A 117 -16.39 -16.26 -5.54
C ASN A 117 -14.87 -16.19 -5.71
N PRO A 118 -14.15 -15.46 -4.83
CA PRO A 118 -12.70 -15.30 -4.96
C PRO A 118 -11.88 -16.60 -4.98
N LEU A 119 -12.38 -17.67 -4.34
CA LEU A 119 -11.66 -18.96 -4.20
C LEU A 119 -12.50 -20.19 -4.59
N SER A 120 -13.74 -19.99 -5.02
CA SER A 120 -14.62 -21.09 -5.40
C SER A 120 -15.73 -20.66 -6.36
N VAL A 121 -16.24 -21.60 -7.14
CA VAL A 121 -17.48 -21.46 -7.90
C VAL A 121 -18.58 -22.17 -7.14
N SER A 122 -19.61 -21.44 -6.72
CA SER A 122 -20.81 -22.00 -6.12
C SER A 122 -21.89 -22.18 -7.17
N PHE A 123 -22.60 -23.30 -7.16
CA PHE A 123 -23.80 -23.50 -7.95
C PHE A 123 -24.87 -24.26 -7.18
N TRP A 124 -26.11 -24.20 -7.66
CA TRP A 124 -27.26 -24.79 -6.98
C TRP A 124 -27.90 -25.87 -7.85
N VAL A 125 -27.92 -27.09 -7.32
CA VAL A 125 -28.63 -28.23 -7.92
C VAL A 125 -30.02 -28.29 -7.29
N ILE A 126 -31.05 -28.33 -8.13
CA ILE A 126 -32.45 -28.42 -7.70
C ILE A 126 -32.96 -29.80 -8.10
N LEU A 127 -33.43 -30.57 -7.13
CA LEU A 127 -33.94 -31.92 -7.31
C LEU A 127 -35.42 -31.99 -6.89
N ASP A 128 -36.23 -32.68 -7.70
CA ASP A 128 -37.64 -32.92 -7.37
C ASP A 128 -37.77 -34.01 -6.27
N GLU A 129 -36.78 -34.90 -6.17
CA GLU A 129 -36.67 -35.99 -5.19
C GLU A 129 -35.20 -36.17 -4.77
N LEU A 130 -34.94 -36.79 -3.61
CA LEU A 130 -33.57 -37.07 -3.13
C LEU A 130 -32.93 -38.22 -3.93
N ASP A 131 -32.56 -37.93 -5.16
CA ASP A 131 -32.01 -38.85 -6.16
C ASP A 131 -30.51 -38.56 -6.37
N ALA A 132 -29.67 -39.48 -5.91
CA ALA A 132 -28.21 -39.33 -5.93
C ALA A 132 -27.63 -39.39 -7.36
N ASP A 133 -28.24 -40.17 -8.26
CA ASP A 133 -27.75 -40.33 -9.64
C ASP A 133 -28.02 -39.05 -10.43
N LYS A 134 -29.23 -38.48 -10.29
CA LYS A 134 -29.55 -37.16 -10.88
C LYS A 134 -28.65 -36.06 -10.33
N TYR A 135 -28.42 -36.05 -9.02
CA TYR A 135 -27.49 -35.11 -8.41
C TYR A 135 -26.09 -35.21 -9.03
N GLN A 136 -25.53 -36.42 -9.13
CA GLN A 136 -24.20 -36.62 -9.68
C GLN A 136 -24.12 -36.24 -11.16
N ALA A 137 -25.17 -36.52 -11.94
CA ALA A 137 -25.26 -36.12 -13.35
C ALA A 137 -25.23 -34.58 -13.51
N GLU A 138 -26.00 -33.85 -12.70
CA GLU A 138 -26.02 -32.38 -12.71
C GLU A 138 -24.65 -31.78 -12.31
N VAL A 139 -24.02 -32.33 -11.26
CA VAL A 139 -22.67 -31.90 -10.83
C VAL A 139 -21.62 -32.16 -11.91
N ASN A 140 -21.63 -33.35 -12.52
CA ASN A 140 -20.69 -33.71 -13.58
C ASN A 140 -20.86 -32.83 -14.81
N LYS A 141 -22.11 -32.58 -15.21
CA LYS A 141 -22.42 -31.68 -16.32
C LYS A 141 -21.90 -30.27 -16.05
N PHE A 142 -22.18 -29.71 -14.87
CA PHE A 142 -21.69 -28.40 -14.48
C PHE A 142 -20.15 -28.34 -14.48
N LYS A 143 -19.47 -29.37 -13.96
CA LYS A 143 -17.99 -29.45 -13.95
C LYS A 143 -17.42 -29.47 -15.38
N VAL A 144 -18.03 -30.23 -16.29
CA VAL A 144 -17.63 -30.28 -17.71
C VAL A 144 -17.82 -28.92 -18.38
N ASP A 145 -18.99 -28.31 -18.20
CA ASP A 145 -19.33 -27.00 -18.75
C ASP A 145 -18.38 -25.91 -18.23
N LEU A 146 -18.09 -25.91 -16.92
CA LEU A 146 -17.14 -25.00 -16.29
C LEU A 146 -15.71 -25.18 -16.83
N SER A 147 -15.31 -26.42 -17.13
CA SER A 147 -13.96 -26.76 -17.57
C SER A 147 -13.73 -26.54 -19.08
N ALA A 148 -14.80 -26.39 -19.87
CA ALA A 148 -14.76 -26.44 -21.33
C ALA A 148 -13.75 -25.47 -21.96
N ASN A 149 -13.64 -24.25 -21.42
CA ASN A 149 -12.73 -23.22 -21.93
C ASN A 149 -11.44 -23.06 -21.10
N ILE A 150 -11.35 -23.67 -19.91
CA ILE A 150 -10.21 -23.49 -19.00
C ILE A 150 -8.90 -23.94 -19.63
N GLY A 151 -8.89 -25.08 -20.33
CA GLY A 151 -7.69 -25.58 -20.99
C GLY A 151 -7.09 -24.58 -21.99
N GLN A 152 -7.94 -23.94 -22.80
CA GLN A 152 -7.50 -22.94 -23.76
C GLN A 152 -7.07 -21.64 -23.08
N ILE A 153 -7.81 -21.18 -22.07
CA ILE A 153 -7.45 -20.01 -21.27
C ILE A 153 -6.05 -20.20 -20.65
N ASN A 154 -5.83 -21.35 -20.01
CA ASN A 154 -4.55 -21.67 -19.37
C ASN A 154 -3.41 -21.77 -20.37
N SER A 155 -3.65 -22.30 -21.58
CA SER A 155 -2.66 -22.38 -22.64
C SER A 155 -2.21 -20.99 -23.11
N GLU A 156 -3.16 -20.06 -23.31
CA GLU A 156 -2.86 -18.68 -23.70
C GLU A 156 -2.15 -17.91 -22.58
N VAL A 157 -2.60 -18.06 -21.33
CA VAL A 157 -1.94 -17.51 -20.14
C VAL A 157 -0.52 -18.03 -19.99
N SER A 158 -0.31 -19.34 -20.18
CA SER A 158 1.02 -19.95 -20.11
C SER A 158 1.95 -19.41 -21.19
N ARG A 159 1.44 -19.20 -22.41
CA ARG A 159 2.22 -18.58 -23.49
C ARG A 159 2.66 -17.16 -23.13
N TYR A 160 1.79 -16.38 -22.51
CA TYR A 160 2.13 -15.05 -22.00
C TYR A 160 3.20 -15.13 -20.89
N ASN A 161 2.98 -15.96 -19.87
CA ASN A 161 3.89 -16.10 -18.73
C ASN A 161 5.29 -16.56 -19.17
N ASN A 162 5.37 -17.51 -20.12
CA ASN A 162 6.64 -17.99 -20.65
C ASN A 162 7.44 -16.91 -21.40
N GLN A 163 6.77 -15.88 -21.91
CA GLN A 163 7.41 -14.75 -22.59
C GLN A 163 7.69 -13.57 -21.64
N LEU A 164 7.14 -13.60 -20.42
CA LEU A 164 7.12 -12.47 -19.52
C LEU A 164 8.52 -12.01 -19.11
N GLU A 165 9.38 -12.95 -18.72
CA GLU A 165 10.76 -12.65 -18.31
C GLU A 165 11.56 -12.01 -19.44
N ALA A 166 11.56 -12.61 -20.63
CA ALA A 166 12.24 -12.06 -21.80
C ALA A 166 11.72 -10.66 -22.16
N THR A 167 10.40 -10.46 -22.07
CA THR A 167 9.77 -9.15 -22.30
C THR A 167 10.22 -8.12 -21.28
N ILE A 168 10.23 -8.46 -19.98
CA ILE A 168 10.67 -7.57 -18.90
C ILE A 168 12.12 -7.17 -19.09
N ASN A 169 13.01 -8.14 -19.33
CA ASN A 169 14.43 -7.88 -19.51
C ASN A 169 14.68 -6.95 -20.70
N SER A 170 14.00 -7.19 -21.83
CA SER A 170 14.08 -6.28 -23.00
C SER A 170 13.55 -4.88 -22.70
N LEU A 171 12.45 -4.74 -21.95
CA LEU A 171 11.92 -3.43 -21.56
C LEU A 171 12.89 -2.68 -20.64
N LEU A 172 13.50 -3.36 -19.67
CA LEU A 172 14.48 -2.77 -18.75
C LEU A 172 15.75 -2.34 -19.48
N GLU A 173 16.27 -3.16 -20.39
CA GLU A 173 17.44 -2.84 -21.22
C GLU A 173 17.17 -1.60 -22.10
N ASN A 174 16.04 -1.61 -22.82
CA ASN A 174 15.62 -0.47 -23.65
C ASN A 174 15.48 0.80 -22.80
N ARG A 175 14.90 0.69 -21.60
CA ARG A 175 14.74 1.84 -20.71
C ARG A 175 16.08 2.36 -20.18
N GLY A 176 17.00 1.48 -19.81
CA GLY A 176 18.37 1.86 -19.45
C GLY A 176 19.09 2.62 -20.56
N SER A 177 18.95 2.16 -21.81
CA SER A 177 19.50 2.85 -22.99
C SER A 177 18.93 4.27 -23.15
N VAL A 178 17.61 4.45 -23.00
CA VAL A 178 16.96 5.77 -23.07
C VAL A 178 17.46 6.71 -21.96
N VAL A 179 17.61 6.20 -20.74
CA VAL A 179 18.11 6.99 -19.60
C VAL A 179 19.58 7.39 -19.82
N SER A 180 20.41 6.50 -20.35
CA SER A 180 21.80 6.82 -20.73
C SER A 180 21.87 7.91 -21.79
N GLN A 181 21.07 7.82 -22.86
CA GLN A 181 21.03 8.85 -23.91
C GLN A 181 20.60 10.22 -23.38
N LYS A 182 19.69 10.25 -22.41
CA LYS A 182 19.29 11.48 -21.70
C LYS A 182 20.47 12.09 -20.95
N PHE A 183 21.31 11.30 -20.28
CA PHE A 183 22.51 11.81 -19.62
C PHE A 183 23.54 12.35 -20.61
N ASP A 184 23.83 11.61 -21.69
CA ASP A 184 24.75 12.07 -22.74
C ASP A 184 24.29 13.40 -23.35
N PHE A 185 22.97 13.56 -23.54
CA PHE A 185 22.41 14.81 -24.04
C PHE A 185 22.55 15.95 -23.04
N MET A 186 22.27 15.71 -21.75
CA MET A 186 22.43 16.71 -20.68
C MET A 186 23.89 17.19 -20.58
N GLU A 187 24.86 16.29 -20.67
CA GLU A 187 26.29 16.65 -20.69
C GLU A 187 26.63 17.52 -21.91
N LYS A 188 26.16 17.14 -23.12
CA LYS A 188 26.39 17.89 -24.36
C LYS A 188 25.85 19.32 -24.33
N ILE A 189 24.77 19.58 -23.59
CA ILE A 189 24.21 20.93 -23.43
C ILE A 189 24.79 21.69 -22.22
N GLY A 190 25.84 21.16 -21.58
CA GLY A 190 26.56 21.81 -20.48
C GLY A 190 25.91 21.68 -19.11
N LEU A 191 24.88 20.82 -18.95
CA LEU A 191 24.33 20.47 -17.64
C LEU A 191 25.25 19.44 -16.99
N LYS A 192 25.98 19.87 -15.95
CA LYS A 192 26.76 18.96 -15.10
C LYS A 192 25.82 18.17 -14.18
N VAL A 193 25.38 17.01 -14.65
CA VAL A 193 24.60 16.06 -13.86
C VAL A 193 25.55 14.97 -13.41
N ASN A 194 25.54 14.60 -12.13
CA ASN A 194 26.33 13.48 -11.64
C ASN A 194 25.63 12.17 -12.06
N PRO A 195 26.18 11.35 -12.97
CA PRO A 195 25.56 10.10 -13.43
C PRO A 195 25.43 9.05 -12.31
N LYS A 196 26.16 9.26 -11.21
CA LYS A 196 26.32 8.34 -10.08
C LYS A 196 25.58 8.79 -8.83
N SER A 197 24.83 9.90 -8.87
CA SER A 197 24.02 10.30 -7.72
C SER A 197 22.67 9.60 -7.77
N ASP A 198 22.30 8.91 -6.69
CA ASP A 198 20.94 8.39 -6.45
C ASP A 198 19.88 9.51 -6.33
N ASP A 199 20.30 10.78 -6.38
CA ASP A 199 19.48 11.98 -6.22
C ASP A 199 18.92 12.44 -7.59
N TYR A 200 18.20 11.57 -8.29
CA TYR A 200 17.41 11.96 -9.47
C TYR A 200 16.02 12.45 -9.05
N MET A 201 15.76 13.74 -9.33
CA MET A 201 14.44 14.35 -9.26
C MET A 201 13.51 13.77 -10.34
N ILE A 202 12.87 12.62 -10.07
CA ILE A 202 11.54 12.28 -10.58
C ILE A 202 10.78 11.56 -9.45
N PRO A 203 9.59 12.05 -9.03
CA PRO A 203 8.81 11.36 -8.01
C PRO A 203 8.37 10.00 -8.55
N SER A 204 8.73 8.91 -7.87
CA SER A 204 8.11 7.62 -8.13
C SER A 204 6.58 7.75 -8.06
N PRO A 205 5.82 7.03 -8.89
CA PRO A 205 4.37 6.92 -8.70
C PRO A 205 4.11 6.55 -7.24
N VAL A 206 3.24 7.32 -6.58
CA VAL A 206 2.93 7.15 -5.17
C VAL A 206 2.14 5.85 -5.00
N VAL A 207 2.86 4.72 -4.97
CA VAL A 207 2.31 3.47 -4.44
C VAL A 207 2.27 3.68 -2.93
N LYS A 208 1.07 3.90 -2.41
CA LYS A 208 0.84 4.05 -0.98
C LYS A 208 1.42 2.83 -0.26
N LYS A 209 2.34 3.07 0.67
CA LYS A 209 2.89 2.01 1.51
C LYS A 209 1.81 1.63 2.52
N ARG A 210 1.50 0.33 2.60
CA ARG A 210 0.76 -0.21 3.73
C ARG A 210 1.65 -0.12 4.97
N ILE A 211 1.12 0.40 6.06
CA ILE A 211 1.78 0.32 7.37
C ILE A 211 1.91 -1.19 7.68
N PRO A 212 3.12 -1.74 7.79
CA PRO A 212 3.30 -3.14 8.10
C PRO A 212 2.76 -3.43 9.50
N VAL A 213 2.14 -4.60 9.67
CA VAL A 213 1.71 -5.11 10.97
C VAL A 213 2.95 -5.27 11.88
N PRO A 214 2.96 -4.77 13.14
CA PRO A 214 4.11 -4.89 14.03
C PRO A 214 4.55 -6.36 14.20
N VAL A 215 5.86 -6.61 14.17
CA VAL A 215 6.45 -7.95 14.35
C VAL A 215 6.64 -8.22 15.83
N SER A 216 6.31 -9.45 16.26
CA SER A 216 6.42 -9.92 17.65
C SER A 216 7.87 -10.22 18.01
N GLU A 217 8.40 -9.57 19.06
CA GLU A 217 9.49 -10.14 19.85
C GLU A 217 8.88 -11.09 20.88
N THR A 218 9.15 -12.39 20.73
CA THR A 218 8.71 -13.42 21.68
C THR A 218 9.73 -13.54 22.80
N GLN A 219 9.43 -12.97 23.98
CA GLN A 219 9.96 -13.47 25.24
C GLN A 219 8.87 -13.53 26.33
N SER A 220 8.49 -14.77 26.65
CA SER A 220 7.93 -15.33 27.89
C SER A 220 6.85 -14.57 28.70
N ASN A 221 5.69 -15.23 28.82
CA ASN A 221 4.78 -15.31 29.97
C ASN A 221 4.57 -14.07 30.85
N VAL A 222 3.62 -13.20 30.45
CA VAL A 222 2.49 -12.69 31.26
C VAL A 222 1.44 -12.21 30.25
N GLU A 223 0.15 -12.47 30.45
CA GLU A 223 -0.95 -11.83 29.71
C GLU A 223 -0.83 -10.30 29.80
N ARG A 224 -0.13 -9.69 28.86
CA ARG A 224 -0.09 -8.24 28.66
C ARG A 224 -0.77 -7.96 27.33
N LYS A 225 -1.79 -7.10 27.35
CA LYS A 225 -2.40 -6.52 26.15
C LYS A 225 -1.28 -6.15 25.17
N ILE A 226 -1.31 -6.76 23.99
CA ILE A 226 -0.34 -6.56 22.92
C ILE A 226 -0.42 -5.08 22.51
N VAL A 227 0.65 -4.31 22.73
CA VAL A 227 0.72 -2.88 22.40
C VAL A 227 1.38 -2.72 21.03
N PRO A 228 0.74 -2.02 20.06
CA PRO A 228 1.33 -1.78 18.75
C PRO A 228 2.47 -0.75 18.85
N ILE A 229 3.67 -1.12 18.37
CA ILE A 229 4.85 -0.24 18.31
C ILE A 229 5.15 0.07 16.84
N LEU A 230 5.44 1.34 16.52
CA LEU A 230 5.83 1.73 15.16
C LEU A 230 7.17 1.07 14.78
N GLN A 231 7.18 0.31 13.69
CA GLN A 231 8.40 -0.32 13.18
C GLN A 231 9.45 0.73 12.77
N ASP A 232 10.74 0.47 13.07
CA ASP A 232 11.86 1.37 12.70
C ASP A 232 11.83 1.77 11.23
N LYS A 233 11.57 0.82 10.34
CA LYS A 233 11.51 1.06 8.89
C LYS A 233 10.43 2.05 8.48
N VAL A 234 9.30 2.08 9.18
CA VAL A 234 8.21 3.04 8.91
C VAL A 234 8.58 4.41 9.46
N TYR A 235 9.16 4.45 10.66
CA TYR A 235 9.62 5.71 11.25
C TYR A 235 10.70 6.39 10.41
N GLU A 236 11.69 5.64 9.92
CA GLU A 236 12.72 6.17 9.02
C GLU A 236 12.10 6.66 7.69
N ASP A 237 11.07 6.01 7.16
CA ASP A 237 10.36 6.50 5.97
C ASP A 237 9.56 7.77 6.25
N ILE A 238 8.90 7.89 7.41
CA ILE A 238 8.22 9.12 7.85
C ILE A 238 9.23 10.27 7.94
N LYS A 239 10.37 10.04 8.61
CA LYS A 239 11.44 11.03 8.73
C LYS A 239 11.95 11.48 7.36
N GLN A 240 12.18 10.53 6.45
CA GLN A 240 12.64 10.84 5.10
C GLN A 240 11.62 11.69 4.33
N VAL A 241 10.32 11.40 4.46
CA VAL A 241 9.26 12.18 3.81
C VAL A 241 9.25 13.61 4.36
N ILE A 242 9.22 13.79 5.68
CA ILE A 242 9.21 15.12 6.31
C ILE A 242 10.45 15.92 5.88
N TYR A 243 11.63 15.31 5.95
CA TYR A 243 12.88 15.94 5.55
C TYR A 243 12.87 16.40 4.08
N ASN A 244 12.41 15.53 3.18
CA ASN A 244 12.35 15.84 1.74
C ASN A 244 11.34 16.95 1.43
N VAL A 245 10.18 16.95 2.09
CA VAL A 245 9.15 17.99 1.93
C VAL A 245 9.69 19.32 2.42
N GLY A 246 10.31 19.37 3.61
CA GLY A 246 10.86 20.60 4.15
C GLY A 246 11.91 21.21 3.24
N LYS A 247 12.89 20.41 2.78
CA LYS A 247 13.89 20.83 1.77
C LYS A 247 13.27 21.36 0.48
N ALA A 248 12.13 20.80 0.05
CA ALA A 248 11.42 21.24 -1.14
C ALA A 248 10.66 22.57 -0.93
N VAL A 249 10.20 22.83 0.29
CA VAL A 249 9.54 24.07 0.72
C VAL A 249 10.57 25.20 0.89
N GLU A 250 11.75 24.93 1.45
CA GLU A 250 12.85 25.92 1.59
C GLU A 250 13.17 26.61 0.25
N ARG A 251 13.12 25.85 -0.85
CA ARG A 251 13.42 26.34 -2.20
C ARG A 251 12.29 27.16 -2.83
N LYS A 252 11.14 27.28 -2.18
CA LYS A 252 9.94 27.94 -2.71
C LYS A 252 9.36 28.91 -1.68
N PRO A 253 9.87 30.16 -1.62
CA PRO A 253 9.40 31.15 -0.66
C PRO A 253 7.88 31.38 -0.67
N SER A 254 7.21 31.24 -1.81
CA SER A 254 5.74 31.32 -1.90
C SER A 254 4.99 30.30 -1.03
N LEU A 255 5.63 29.20 -0.63
CA LEU A 255 5.02 28.16 0.20
C LEU A 255 5.13 28.42 1.71
N TYR A 256 6.04 29.29 2.15
CA TYR A 256 6.26 29.55 3.58
C TYR A 256 6.13 31.04 3.99
N LEU A 257 6.21 31.98 3.04
CA LEU A 257 6.08 33.40 3.37
C LEU A 257 4.66 33.73 3.80
N LYS A 258 4.55 34.49 4.90
CA LYS A 258 3.27 34.86 5.52
C LYS A 258 2.42 33.65 5.92
N LYS A 259 3.05 32.49 6.08
CA LYS A 259 2.42 31.26 6.56
C LYS A 259 2.69 31.06 8.04
N HIS A 260 1.70 30.54 8.74
CA HIS A 260 1.82 30.16 10.14
C HIS A 260 2.17 28.67 10.26
N GLU A 261 2.46 28.22 11.48
CA GLU A 261 2.80 26.82 11.77
C GLU A 261 1.72 25.86 11.25
N GLU A 262 0.45 26.26 11.32
CA GLU A 262 -0.69 25.46 10.86
C GLU A 262 -0.71 25.28 9.33
N ASP A 263 -0.39 26.33 8.56
CA ASP A 263 -0.30 26.27 7.10
C ASP A 263 0.82 25.34 6.66
N LEU A 264 1.98 25.45 7.31
CA LEU A 264 3.15 24.63 7.00
C LEU A 264 2.89 23.17 7.37
N ARG A 265 2.29 22.91 8.54
CA ARG A 265 1.85 21.58 8.96
C ARG A 265 0.97 20.92 7.87
N ASP A 266 0.00 21.65 7.34
CA ASP A 266 -0.94 21.10 6.34
C ASP A 266 -0.23 20.67 5.05
N ILE A 267 0.89 21.33 4.68
CA ILE A 267 1.75 20.88 3.57
C ILE A 267 2.38 19.52 3.89
N PHE A 268 2.98 19.35 5.08
CA PHE A 268 3.59 18.08 5.46
C PHE A 268 2.56 16.95 5.58
N LEU A 269 1.40 17.27 6.14
CA LEU A 269 0.29 16.33 6.31
C LEU A 269 -0.18 15.76 4.96
N LEU A 270 -0.36 16.62 3.95
CA LEU A 270 -0.72 16.22 2.59
C LEU A 270 0.25 15.18 2.02
N PHE A 271 1.56 15.38 2.17
CA PHE A 271 2.55 14.44 1.64
C PHE A 271 2.61 13.13 2.45
N LEU A 272 2.40 13.18 3.76
CA LEU A 272 2.31 11.98 4.59
C LEU A 272 1.06 11.15 4.22
N GLU A 273 -0.10 11.78 4.05
CA GLU A 273 -1.35 11.13 3.63
C GLU A 273 -1.27 10.51 2.24
N THR A 274 -0.58 11.16 1.31
CA THR A 274 -0.36 10.56 -0.02
C THR A 274 0.55 9.34 0.06
N ARG A 275 1.48 9.27 1.02
CA ARG A 275 2.46 8.18 1.13
C ARG A 275 1.92 6.92 1.81
N TYR A 276 0.94 7.03 2.71
CA TYR A 276 0.43 5.92 3.53
C TYR A 276 -1.07 5.67 3.31
N ASP A 277 -1.47 4.40 3.21
CA ASP A 277 -2.90 4.02 3.06
C ASP A 277 -3.63 3.89 4.40
N SER A 278 -4.89 4.35 4.45
CA SER A 278 -5.86 4.09 5.53
C SER A 278 -6.37 2.65 5.47
N THR A 279 -5.51 1.69 5.77
CA THR A 279 -5.83 0.24 5.63
C THR A 279 -6.92 -0.29 6.57
N THR A 280 -7.54 0.53 7.42
CA THR A 280 -8.71 0.13 8.21
C THR A 280 -9.66 1.30 8.45
N GLY A 281 -10.67 1.44 7.59
CA GLY A 281 -12.04 1.91 7.93
C GLY A 281 -12.28 3.31 8.52
N VAL A 282 -11.26 4.12 8.77
CA VAL A 282 -11.39 5.50 9.24
C VAL A 282 -10.68 6.40 8.23
N GLY A 283 -11.39 7.40 7.70
CA GLY A 283 -10.79 8.41 6.83
C GLY A 283 -9.60 9.06 7.53
N GLU A 284 -8.49 9.18 6.81
CA GLU A 284 -7.24 9.86 7.23
C GLU A 284 -6.41 9.10 8.30
N ALA A 285 -5.30 8.48 7.85
CA ALA A 285 -4.35 7.81 8.75
C ALA A 285 -3.57 8.81 9.63
N PHE A 286 -3.36 10.02 9.12
CA PHE A 286 -2.82 11.14 9.87
C PHE A 286 -3.93 12.12 10.22
N ASN A 287 -3.94 12.63 11.45
CA ASN A 287 -4.94 13.58 11.95
C ASN A 287 -4.26 14.70 12.75
N LYS A 288 -5.01 15.76 13.05
CA LYS A 288 -4.58 16.88 13.92
C LYS A 288 -4.98 16.58 15.38
N ILE A 289 -4.06 16.68 16.34
CA ILE A 289 -4.38 16.64 17.79
C ILE A 289 -4.67 18.05 18.29
N GLY A 290 -3.68 18.93 18.15
CA GLY A 290 -3.77 20.36 18.40
C GLY A 290 -3.64 21.18 17.13
N LYS A 291 -3.37 22.47 17.32
CA LYS A 291 -3.29 23.44 16.23
C LYS A 291 -2.11 23.23 15.30
N THR A 292 -1.02 22.63 15.77
CA THR A 292 0.25 22.57 15.05
C THR A 292 0.80 21.16 14.87
N ASP A 293 0.05 20.16 15.31
CA ASP A 293 0.59 18.83 15.54
C ASP A 293 0.11 17.85 14.45
N ILE A 294 0.95 16.87 14.13
CA ILE A 294 0.68 15.77 13.21
C ILE A 294 0.65 14.47 14.01
N LEU A 295 -0.43 13.70 13.88
CA LEU A 295 -0.60 12.43 14.60
C LEU A 295 -0.93 11.29 13.65
N LEU A 296 -0.17 10.20 13.74
CA LEU A 296 -0.51 8.90 13.15
C LEU A 296 -1.13 7.99 14.21
N LYS A 297 -2.29 7.39 13.91
CA LYS A 297 -2.95 6.41 14.79
C LYS A 297 -3.00 5.02 14.21
N TYR A 298 -2.91 4.01 15.08
CA TYR A 298 -3.22 2.63 14.72
C TYR A 298 -4.73 2.46 14.67
N ALA A 299 -5.28 2.20 13.49
CA ALA A 299 -6.72 2.29 13.28
C ALA A 299 -7.54 1.11 13.86
N LYS A 300 -6.92 0.08 14.45
CA LYS A 300 -7.66 -0.98 15.19
C LYS A 300 -8.00 -0.60 16.63
N ASP A 301 -7.14 0.12 17.33
CA ASP A 301 -7.31 0.44 18.75
C ASP A 301 -7.16 1.94 19.07
N GLY A 302 -6.87 2.77 18.06
CA GLY A 302 -6.73 4.22 18.17
C GLY A 302 -5.43 4.66 18.84
N SER A 303 -4.46 3.77 19.08
CA SER A 303 -3.19 4.12 19.72
C SER A 303 -2.38 5.09 18.85
N ASN A 304 -1.67 6.01 19.48
CA ASN A 304 -0.73 6.86 18.77
C ASN A 304 0.49 6.03 18.32
N LEU A 305 0.91 6.19 17.07
CA LEU A 305 2.08 5.52 16.49
C LEU A 305 3.21 6.50 16.20
N PHE A 306 2.88 7.75 15.91
CA PHE A 306 3.82 8.83 15.66
C PHE A 306 3.16 10.16 15.97
N VAL A 307 3.88 11.05 16.64
CA VAL A 307 3.46 12.43 16.92
C VAL A 307 4.57 13.37 16.46
N ALA A 308 4.21 14.44 15.75
CA ALA A 308 5.14 15.52 15.43
C ALA A 308 4.56 16.90 15.74
N GLU A 309 5.43 17.79 16.17
CA GLU A 309 5.12 19.20 16.49
C GLU A 309 5.78 20.12 15.46
N CYS A 310 5.04 21.08 14.92
CA CYS A 310 5.57 22.14 14.05
C CYS A 310 5.74 23.45 14.82
N LYS A 311 6.95 24.04 14.80
CA LYS A 311 7.22 25.31 15.48
C LYS A 311 8.14 26.23 14.68
N PHE A 312 7.81 27.53 14.65
CA PHE A 312 8.81 28.54 14.29
C PHE A 312 9.80 28.73 15.44
N TRP A 313 11.08 28.83 15.09
CA TRP A 313 12.11 29.21 16.04
C TRP A 313 11.85 30.63 16.55
N LYS A 314 11.69 30.75 17.87
CA LYS A 314 11.49 32.02 18.57
C LYS A 314 12.42 32.15 19.78
N GLY A 315 13.54 31.42 19.74
CA GLY A 315 14.53 31.34 20.81
C GLY A 315 14.42 30.08 21.68
N GLN A 316 15.47 29.82 22.46
CA GLN A 316 15.66 28.61 23.26
C GLN A 316 14.48 28.26 24.18
N LYS A 317 13.90 29.26 24.86
CA LYS A 317 12.77 29.04 25.78
C LYS A 317 11.58 28.42 25.05
N LYS A 318 11.26 28.92 23.85
CA LYS A 318 10.15 28.43 23.03
C LYS A 318 10.41 27.04 22.47
N MET A 319 11.68 26.70 22.24
CA MET A 319 12.07 25.35 21.84
C MET A 319 11.89 24.35 22.99
N LEU A 320 12.33 24.69 24.21
CA LEU A 320 12.12 23.83 25.38
C LEU A 320 10.62 23.64 25.68
N GLU A 321 9.82 24.71 25.59
CA GLU A 321 8.35 24.63 25.70
C GLU A 321 7.73 23.69 24.64
N ALA A 322 8.32 23.57 23.44
CA ALA A 322 7.86 22.65 22.41
C ALA A 322 8.18 21.18 22.76
N ILE A 323 9.30 20.93 23.42
CA ILE A 323 9.64 19.60 23.96
C ILE A 323 8.63 19.23 25.05
N ASP A 324 8.37 20.13 25.99
CA ASP A 324 7.37 19.94 27.05
C ASP A 324 5.98 19.64 26.46
N GLN A 325 5.56 20.44 25.47
CA GLN A 325 4.28 20.25 24.77
C GLN A 325 4.22 18.87 24.09
N LEU A 326 5.27 18.50 23.34
CA LEU A 326 5.31 17.21 22.65
C LEU A 326 5.24 16.05 23.65
N LEU A 327 6.07 16.07 24.70
CA LEU A 327 6.09 15.03 25.74
C LEU A 327 4.75 14.93 26.49
N GLY A 328 4.04 16.05 26.68
CA GLY A 328 2.73 16.09 27.31
C GLY A 328 1.61 15.38 26.53
N TYR A 329 1.77 15.17 25.22
CA TYR A 329 0.83 14.40 24.40
C TYR A 329 1.08 12.89 24.41
N LEU A 330 2.24 12.46 24.92
CA LEU A 330 2.70 11.09 24.79
C LEU A 330 2.28 10.25 25.99
N THR A 331 2.09 8.97 25.72
CA THR A 331 1.87 7.93 26.71
C THR A 331 3.08 6.98 26.72
N HIS A 332 3.20 6.11 27.72
CA HIS A 332 4.23 5.05 27.78
C HIS A 332 4.26 4.10 26.56
N ARG A 333 3.29 4.22 25.64
CA ARG A 333 3.17 3.42 24.41
C ARG A 333 3.80 4.11 23.21
N ASP A 334 3.99 5.42 23.29
CA ASP A 334 4.65 6.22 22.28
C ASP A 334 6.16 6.07 22.44
N SER A 335 6.89 5.92 21.33
CA SER A 335 8.36 5.76 21.39
C SER A 335 9.11 6.60 20.38
N LYS A 336 8.42 7.16 19.37
CA LYS A 336 9.04 7.79 18.20
C LYS A 336 8.25 9.02 17.76
N THR A 337 8.91 10.17 17.76
CA THR A 337 8.30 11.47 17.51
C THR A 337 9.24 12.38 16.71
N ALA A 338 8.76 13.56 16.33
CA ALA A 338 9.58 14.59 15.70
C ALA A 338 9.18 16.01 16.13
N ILE A 339 10.12 16.94 16.08
CA ILE A 339 9.86 18.39 16.16
C ILE A 339 10.42 19.02 14.89
N MET A 340 9.55 19.67 14.13
CA MET A 340 9.88 20.38 12.90
C MET A 340 10.04 21.86 13.24
N VAL A 341 11.27 22.34 13.17
CA VAL A 341 11.67 23.70 13.55
C VAL A 341 11.88 24.55 12.29
N PHE A 342 11.04 25.55 12.11
CA PHE A 342 11.12 26.50 11.01
C PHE A 342 11.93 27.72 11.42
N VAL A 343 13.02 28.00 10.71
CA VAL A 343 14.00 29.03 11.08
C VAL A 343 13.96 30.15 10.04
N ASP A 344 13.55 31.36 10.43
CA ASP A 344 13.50 32.54 9.55
C ASP A 344 14.69 33.49 9.75
N GLN A 345 15.56 33.19 10.72
CA GLN A 345 16.79 33.93 11.00
C GLN A 345 17.83 33.72 9.90
N LYS A 346 18.63 34.75 9.64
CA LYS A 346 19.71 34.68 8.63
C LYS A 346 20.79 33.66 8.99
N ASP A 347 21.12 33.54 10.27
CA ASP A 347 22.13 32.61 10.76
C ASP A 347 21.49 31.29 11.21
N PHE A 348 21.30 30.39 10.23
CA PHE A 348 20.66 29.10 10.43
C PHE A 348 21.50 28.16 11.30
N SER A 349 22.82 28.14 11.09
CA SER A 349 23.74 27.29 11.85
C SER A 349 23.77 27.65 13.33
N ALA A 350 23.81 28.94 13.67
CA ALA A 350 23.77 29.39 15.06
C ALA A 350 22.50 28.92 15.81
N VAL A 351 21.37 28.81 15.11
CA VAL A 351 20.14 28.27 15.70
C VAL A 351 20.28 26.78 16.01
N ILE A 352 20.84 25.98 15.10
CA ILE A 352 21.06 24.55 15.32
C ILE A 352 22.03 24.33 16.49
N ASP A 353 23.12 25.11 16.55
CA ASP A 353 24.10 25.02 17.64
C ASP A 353 23.47 25.41 18.98
N THR A 354 22.67 26.48 19.01
CA THR A 354 21.90 26.86 20.22
C THR A 354 20.97 25.73 20.66
N VAL A 355 20.29 25.06 19.72
CA VAL A 355 19.39 23.94 20.06
C VAL A 355 20.18 22.76 20.62
N ARG A 356 21.35 22.44 20.06
CA ARG A 356 22.24 21.40 20.60
C ARG A 356 22.62 21.68 22.05
N ASP A 357 22.99 22.92 22.36
CA ASP A 357 23.41 23.31 23.70
C ASP A 357 22.25 23.33 24.72
N GLU A 358 21.04 23.65 24.27
CA GLU A 358 19.88 23.83 25.15
C GLU A 358 19.08 22.53 25.36
N VAL A 359 18.97 21.68 24.34
CA VAL A 359 18.25 20.39 24.43
C VAL A 359 18.80 19.50 25.54
N VAL A 360 20.14 19.45 25.68
CA VAL A 360 20.78 18.61 26.70
C VAL A 360 20.52 19.09 28.14
N LYS A 361 20.03 20.33 28.31
CA LYS A 361 19.66 20.90 29.60
C LYS A 361 18.21 20.61 30.00
N HIS A 362 17.42 20.02 29.10
CA HIS A 362 16.02 19.71 29.38
C HIS A 362 15.92 18.61 30.46
N PRO A 363 15.03 18.74 31.47
CA PRO A 363 14.94 17.78 32.58
C PRO A 363 14.72 16.33 32.15
N ASN A 364 13.98 16.13 31.07
CA ASN A 364 13.68 14.82 30.51
C ASN A 364 14.71 14.28 29.51
N PHE A 365 15.78 15.04 29.21
CA PHE A 365 16.82 14.60 28.30
C PHE A 365 17.56 13.37 28.85
N VAL A 366 17.79 12.37 27.99
CA VAL A 366 18.51 11.15 28.35
C VAL A 366 19.86 11.10 27.63
N LYS A 367 19.86 11.15 26.30
CA LYS A 367 21.10 11.13 25.51
C LYS A 367 20.91 11.62 24.07
N TYR A 368 22.02 12.05 23.47
CA TYR A 368 22.15 12.18 22.03
C TYR A 368 22.23 10.78 21.37
N LEU A 369 21.60 10.65 20.19
CA LEU A 369 21.64 9.42 19.40
C LEU A 369 22.54 9.57 18.17
N LYS A 370 22.19 10.48 17.27
CA LYS A 370 22.92 10.72 16.00
C LYS A 370 22.42 11.99 15.30
N ASP A 371 23.25 12.55 14.43
CA ASP A 371 22.78 13.42 13.35
C ASP A 371 22.24 12.52 12.23
N THR A 372 20.98 12.72 11.84
CA THR A 372 20.30 11.86 10.85
C THR A 372 20.47 12.40 9.44
N TYR A 373 20.33 13.71 9.28
CA TYR A 373 20.49 14.44 8.02
C TYR A 373 21.28 15.73 8.27
N SER A 374 21.61 16.50 7.22
CA SER A 374 22.44 17.72 7.37
C SER A 374 21.85 18.78 8.30
N SER A 375 20.53 18.80 8.49
CA SER A 375 19.82 19.68 9.42
C SER A 375 18.84 18.89 10.31
N SER A 376 19.22 17.67 10.73
CA SER A 376 18.37 16.82 11.58
C SER A 376 19.16 16.11 12.66
N ILE A 377 18.66 16.16 13.90
CA ILE A 377 19.34 15.61 15.07
C ILE A 377 18.38 14.76 15.87
N SER A 378 18.82 13.55 16.22
CA SER A 378 18.04 12.58 16.98
C SER A 378 18.51 12.50 18.43
N TYR A 379 17.56 12.62 19.36
CA TYR A 379 17.80 12.55 20.79
C TYR A 379 16.83 11.57 21.45
N GLN A 380 17.21 11.08 22.63
CA GLN A 380 16.37 10.26 23.49
C GLN A 380 15.99 11.06 24.74
N PHE A 381 14.71 11.00 25.08
CA PHE A 381 14.09 11.60 26.25
C PHE A 381 13.35 10.53 27.06
N SER A 382 13.02 10.85 28.30
CA SER A 382 12.10 10.09 29.13
C SER A 382 10.75 10.80 29.25
N LEU A 383 9.67 10.07 29.52
CA LEU A 383 8.40 10.74 29.81
C LEU A 383 8.43 11.42 31.19
N PRO A 384 7.78 12.59 31.36
CA PRO A 384 7.68 13.28 32.65
C PRO A 384 7.12 12.39 33.77
N ASP A 385 6.09 11.61 33.45
CA ASP A 385 5.38 10.77 34.43
C ASP A 385 5.90 9.32 34.49
N ASP A 386 6.83 8.94 33.60
CA ASP A 386 7.46 7.62 33.59
C ASP A 386 8.89 7.66 33.04
N SER A 387 9.85 7.72 33.96
CA SER A 387 11.28 7.78 33.63
C SER A 387 11.83 6.52 32.94
N LYS A 388 11.08 5.41 32.93
CA LYS A 388 11.47 4.17 32.22
C LYS A 388 10.98 4.15 30.78
N SER A 389 9.98 4.96 30.45
CA SER A 389 9.47 5.11 29.09
C SER A 389 10.38 6.03 28.30
N MET A 390 11.01 5.48 27.27
CA MET A 390 11.99 6.19 26.46
C MET A 390 11.37 6.64 25.14
N ILE A 391 11.51 7.93 24.84
CA ILE A 391 10.99 8.59 23.64
C ILE A 391 12.15 9.02 22.77
N GLN A 392 12.15 8.65 21.50
CA GLN A 392 13.04 9.22 20.50
C GLN A 392 12.38 10.44 19.86
N ILE A 393 13.04 11.60 19.95
CA ILE A 393 12.60 12.85 19.30
C ILE A 393 13.61 13.20 18.20
N GLU A 394 13.13 13.29 16.97
CA GLU A 394 13.91 13.82 15.85
C GLU A 394 13.65 15.32 15.67
N PHE A 395 14.67 16.15 15.84
CA PHE A 395 14.59 17.58 15.55
C PHE A 395 15.00 17.81 14.10
N MET A 396 14.09 18.37 13.30
CA MET A 396 14.32 18.68 11.89
C MET A 396 14.25 20.19 11.67
N PHE A 397 15.34 20.79 11.22
CA PHE A 397 15.44 22.23 11.02
C PHE A 397 15.27 22.56 9.53
N PHE A 398 14.41 23.54 9.23
CA PHE A 398 14.18 24.03 7.88
C PHE A 398 14.36 25.54 7.80
N HIS A 399 15.14 26.02 6.82
CA HIS A 399 15.47 27.43 6.67
C HIS A 399 14.46 28.16 5.78
N PHE A 400 13.63 28.99 6.38
CA PHE A 400 12.56 29.79 5.76
C PHE A 400 12.83 31.29 5.87
N PRO A 401 13.92 31.80 5.27
CA PRO A 401 14.31 33.20 5.42
C PRO A 401 13.31 34.14 4.71
N PRO A 402 13.14 35.38 5.21
CA PRO A 402 12.39 36.41 4.51
C PRO A 402 13.04 36.74 3.16
N ILE A 403 12.24 37.11 2.16
CA ILE A 403 12.78 37.66 0.90
C ILE A 403 13.38 39.03 1.22
N SER A 404 14.68 39.18 0.94
CA SER A 404 15.41 40.45 0.97
C SER A 404 15.03 41.36 -0.18
#